data_AF-A0A9D0L4N7-F1
#
_entry.id   AF-A0A9D0L4N7-F1
#
_cell.length_a   1.000
_cell.length_b   1.000
_cell.length_c   1.000
_cell.angle_alpha   90.00
_cell.angle_beta   90.00
_cell.angle_gamma   90.00
#
_symmetry.space_group_name_H-M   'P 1'
#
loop_
_entity.id
_entity.type
_entity.pdbx_description
1 polymer ?
#
loop_
_entity_poly.entity_id
_entity_poly.type
_entity_poly.pdbx_seq_one_letter_code
_entity_poly.pdbx_strand_id
1 'polypeptide(L)'
;MIAPTTTLLRKVGCWLAFALILSFAARAQAAPQARLLRIDPRASIVDGAPLLTTVVDLTQQKRMSEVTRLCAALTGNAQLDCLANELEKPEALYKPLAWPKGSAFFTVAVNNRDQPTTLESHKRWKDSLNDEGVGTAWLILVDAAASMGSRLPEAQRVANQFIASMSKHDIVNVMYFNDTAV
;
A
#
# COMPACT_ATOMS: atom_id res chain seq x y z
N MET A 1 -0.88 -58.51 -45.43
CA MET A 1 -0.32 -57.97 -44.18
C MET A 1 -0.42 -56.45 -44.25
N ILE A 2 -1.41 -55.87 -43.59
CA ILE A 2 -1.61 -54.42 -43.51
C ILE A 2 -1.39 -54.08 -42.04
N ALA A 3 -0.37 -53.29 -41.74
CA ALA A 3 -0.11 -52.78 -40.40
C ALA A 3 -0.70 -51.36 -40.30
N PRO A 4 -1.74 -51.13 -39.48
CA PRO A 4 -2.06 -49.81 -39.01
C PRO A 4 -1.64 -49.66 -37.53
N THR A 5 -1.92 -48.50 -36.95
CA THR A 5 -2.08 -48.30 -35.49
C THR A 5 -0.87 -48.04 -34.58
N THR A 6 0.14 -47.26 -34.98
CA THR A 6 1.08 -46.66 -33.99
C THR A 6 0.92 -45.15 -33.80
N THR A 7 0.28 -44.45 -34.71
CA THR A 7 0.14 -42.97 -34.67
C THR A 7 -1.03 -42.47 -33.82
N LEU A 8 -2.10 -43.26 -33.65
CA LEU A 8 -3.29 -42.85 -32.89
C LEU A 8 -3.05 -42.90 -31.37
N LEU A 9 -2.41 -43.96 -30.88
CA LEU A 9 -2.06 -44.15 -29.47
C LEU A 9 -1.15 -43.04 -28.93
N ARG A 10 -0.23 -42.54 -29.76
CA ARG A 10 0.70 -41.47 -29.39
C ARG A 10 0.02 -40.11 -29.24
N LYS A 11 -1.02 -39.84 -30.03
CA LYS A 11 -1.83 -38.61 -29.91
C LYS A 11 -2.72 -38.64 -28.68
N VAL A 12 -3.41 -39.76 -28.42
CA VAL A 12 -4.27 -39.93 -27.24
C VAL A 12 -3.48 -39.83 -25.94
N GLY A 13 -2.29 -40.45 -25.88
CA GLY A 13 -1.39 -40.34 -24.73
C GLY A 13 -0.93 -38.90 -24.45
N CYS A 14 -0.69 -38.10 -25.49
CA CYS A 14 -0.28 -36.70 -25.35
C CYS A 14 -1.43 -35.82 -24.81
N TRP A 15 -2.67 -36.04 -25.26
CA TRP A 15 -3.85 -35.33 -24.75
C TRP A 15 -4.17 -35.71 -23.30
N LEU A 16 -4.02 -36.98 -22.93
CA LEU A 16 -4.18 -37.44 -21.54
C LEU A 16 -3.10 -36.86 -20.63
N ALA A 17 -1.84 -36.82 -21.07
CA ALA A 17 -0.76 -36.20 -20.31
C ALA A 17 -0.99 -34.68 -20.13
N PHE A 18 -1.46 -34.00 -21.17
CA PHE A 18 -1.78 -32.56 -21.09
C PHE A 18 -2.96 -32.27 -20.15
N ALA A 19 -4.01 -33.08 -20.21
CA ALA A 19 -5.16 -32.98 -19.29
C ALA A 19 -4.76 -33.26 -17.84
N LEU A 20 -3.86 -34.23 -17.61
CA LEU A 20 -3.35 -34.54 -16.28
C LEU A 20 -2.50 -33.37 -15.72
N ILE A 21 -1.63 -32.77 -16.53
CA ILE A 21 -0.81 -31.62 -16.12
C ILE A 21 -1.67 -30.39 -15.77
N LEU A 22 -2.75 -30.13 -16.53
CA LEU A 22 -3.69 -29.05 -16.21
C LEU A 22 -4.46 -29.29 -14.90
N SER A 23 -4.65 -30.55 -14.52
CA SER A 23 -5.31 -30.93 -13.26
C SER A 23 -4.43 -30.68 -12.02
N PHE A 24 -3.12 -30.59 -12.21
CA PHE A 24 -2.14 -30.28 -11.16
C PHE A 24 -1.71 -28.80 -11.14
N ALA A 25 -2.40 -27.92 -11.87
CA ALA A 25 -2.15 -26.49 -11.78
C ALA A 25 -2.43 -26.01 -10.35
N ALA A 26 -1.36 -25.76 -9.60
CA ALA A 26 -1.41 -25.25 -8.24
C ALA A 26 -2.28 -23.99 -8.21
N ARG A 27 -3.33 -24.00 -7.38
CA ARG A 27 -4.11 -22.79 -7.12
C ARG A 27 -3.17 -21.75 -6.53
N ALA A 28 -2.90 -20.68 -7.27
CA ALA A 28 -2.20 -19.52 -6.76
C ALA A 28 -3.06 -18.88 -5.66
N GLN A 29 -2.85 -19.32 -4.42
CA GLN A 29 -3.41 -18.69 -3.24
C GLN A 29 -2.64 -17.39 -3.02
N ALA A 30 -3.12 -16.31 -3.61
CA ALA A 30 -2.77 -14.99 -3.15
C ALA A 30 -3.38 -14.83 -1.75
N ALA A 31 -2.59 -15.11 -0.71
CA ALA A 31 -2.99 -14.80 0.66
C ALA A 31 -3.19 -13.27 0.76
N PRO A 32 -4.31 -12.79 1.33
CA PRO A 32 -4.48 -11.37 1.57
C PRO A 32 -3.37 -10.88 2.50
N GLN A 33 -2.51 -10.00 1.99
CA GLN A 33 -1.44 -9.38 2.77
C GLN A 33 -1.94 -8.04 3.29
N ALA A 34 -2.20 -7.94 4.59
CA ALA A 34 -2.35 -6.66 5.26
C ALA A 34 -0.96 -6.06 5.49
N ARG A 35 -0.73 -4.82 5.04
CA ARG A 35 0.51 -4.09 5.31
C ARG A 35 0.27 -3.19 6.51
N LEU A 36 0.86 -3.56 7.65
CA LEU A 36 0.84 -2.73 8.85
C LEU A 36 1.89 -1.62 8.70
N LEU A 37 1.44 -0.37 8.57
CA LEU A 37 2.35 0.77 8.66
C LEU A 37 2.41 1.21 10.12
N ARG A 38 3.46 0.77 10.83
CA ARG A 38 3.75 1.27 12.17
C ARG A 38 4.35 2.67 12.05
N ILE A 39 3.53 3.69 12.29
CA ILE A 39 4.01 5.03 12.62
C ILE A 39 4.04 5.06 14.15
N ASP A 40 5.23 5.01 14.75
CA ASP A 40 5.40 5.00 16.21
C ASP A 40 4.76 6.26 16.84
N PRO A 41 3.66 6.13 17.60
CA PRO A 41 3.20 7.21 18.44
C PRO A 41 3.80 7.04 19.83
N ARG A 42 3.95 8.15 20.55
CA ARG A 42 4.31 8.09 21.97
C ARG A 42 3.25 7.24 22.68
N ALA A 43 3.68 6.31 23.53
CA ALA A 43 2.75 5.57 24.37
C ALA A 43 2.05 6.57 25.30
N SER A 44 0.73 6.68 25.20
CA SER A 44 -0.09 7.36 26.21
C SER A 44 -0.44 6.36 27.31
N ILE A 45 -0.99 6.83 28.44
CA ILE A 45 -1.37 5.97 29.56
C ILE A 45 -2.87 6.07 29.75
N VAL A 46 -3.54 4.93 29.79
CA VAL A 46 -4.97 4.82 30.15
C VAL A 46 -5.06 3.83 31.30
N ASP A 47 -5.68 4.24 32.41
CA ASP A 47 -5.85 3.42 33.62
C ASP A 47 -4.55 2.79 34.16
N GLY A 48 -3.43 3.49 34.01
CA GLY A 48 -2.11 3.03 34.45
C GLY A 48 -1.41 2.02 33.52
N ALA A 49 -2.05 1.64 32.42
CA ALA A 49 -1.47 0.79 31.37
C ALA A 49 -1.02 1.63 30.15
N PRO A 50 0.08 1.27 29.48
CA PRO A 50 0.51 1.94 28.26
C PRO A 50 -0.44 1.61 27.10
N LEU A 51 -0.97 2.64 26.45
CA LEU A 51 -1.78 2.54 25.24
C LEU A 51 -0.88 2.64 24.00
N LEU A 52 -0.94 1.62 23.16
CA LEU A 52 -0.25 1.58 21.87
C LEU A 52 -1.23 1.99 20.77
N THR A 53 -1.01 3.17 20.18
CA THR A 53 -1.76 3.60 19.00
C THR A 53 -1.07 3.07 17.74
N THR A 54 -1.83 2.58 16.76
CA THR A 54 -1.27 2.10 15.49
C THR A 54 -2.23 2.41 14.34
N VAL A 55 -1.67 2.63 13.15
CA VAL A 55 -2.44 2.83 11.93
C VAL A 55 -2.44 1.51 11.15
N VAL A 56 -3.63 0.96 10.95
CA VAL A 56 -3.82 -0.27 10.19
C VAL A 56 -4.50 0.08 8.87
N ASP A 57 -3.81 -0.17 7.75
CA ASP A 57 -4.43 -0.11 6.43
C ASP A 57 -5.10 -1.45 6.10
N LEU A 58 -6.43 -1.43 6.00
CA LEU A 58 -7.25 -2.58 5.69
C LEU A 58 -7.75 -2.49 4.25
N THR A 59 -6.88 -2.86 3.32
CA THR A 59 -7.19 -2.88 1.90
C THR A 59 -6.79 -4.19 1.24
N GLN A 60 -7.53 -4.59 0.22
CA GLN A 60 -7.14 -5.61 -0.72
C GLN A 60 -6.58 -4.94 -1.97
N GLN A 61 -5.30 -5.19 -2.27
CA GLN A 61 -4.65 -4.61 -3.45
C GLN A 61 -5.15 -5.29 -4.73
N LYS A 62 -5.43 -4.47 -5.75
CA LYS A 62 -5.74 -4.93 -7.12
C LYS A 62 -4.44 -5.02 -7.91
N ARG A 63 -4.41 -5.89 -8.92
CA ARG A 63 -3.24 -5.97 -9.79
C ARG A 63 -3.23 -4.77 -10.72
N MET A 64 -2.07 -4.18 -10.96
CA MET A 64 -1.92 -3.10 -11.94
C MET A 64 -2.50 -3.49 -13.31
N SER A 65 -2.23 -4.73 -13.75
CA SER A 65 -2.77 -5.26 -15.01
C SER A 65 -4.29 -5.38 -15.03
N GLU A 66 -4.96 -5.53 -13.89
CA GLU A 66 -6.42 -5.56 -13.82
C GLU A 66 -7.01 -4.20 -14.19
N VAL A 67 -6.37 -3.13 -13.73
CA VAL A 67 -6.75 -1.73 -13.99
C VAL A 67 -6.37 -1.32 -15.42
N THR A 68 -5.18 -1.70 -15.89
CA THR A 68 -4.61 -1.16 -17.13
C THR A 68 -4.89 -2.02 -18.38
N ARG A 69 -5.47 -3.22 -18.24
CA ARG A 69 -5.71 -4.14 -19.36
C ARG A 69 -6.50 -3.52 -20.52
N LEU A 70 -7.45 -2.63 -20.23
CA LEU A 70 -8.25 -1.97 -21.26
C LEU A 70 -7.42 -1.02 -22.14
N CYS A 71 -6.30 -0.52 -21.63
CA CYS A 71 -5.38 0.35 -22.36
C CYS A 71 -4.33 -0.42 -23.18
N ALA A 72 -4.29 -1.75 -23.09
CA ALA A 72 -3.21 -2.56 -23.68
C ALA A 72 -3.17 -2.53 -25.22
N ALA A 73 -4.29 -2.23 -25.87
CA ALA A 73 -4.38 -2.13 -27.33
C ALA A 73 -4.02 -0.73 -27.88
N LEU A 74 -3.84 0.25 -27.00
CA LEU A 74 -3.51 1.64 -27.37
C LEU A 74 -1.99 1.82 -27.43
N THR A 75 -1.54 2.81 -28.19
CA THR A 75 -0.12 3.20 -28.29
C THR A 75 0.04 4.72 -28.21
N GLY A 76 1.26 5.17 -27.90
CA GLY A 76 1.59 6.59 -27.83
C GLY A 76 0.77 7.34 -26.77
N ASN A 77 0.43 8.60 -27.04
CA ASN A 77 -0.29 9.46 -26.09
C ASN A 77 -1.64 8.88 -25.66
N ALA A 78 -2.39 8.26 -26.59
CA ALA A 78 -3.67 7.65 -26.28
C ALA A 78 -3.57 6.53 -25.22
N GLN A 79 -2.45 5.81 -25.20
CA GLN A 79 -2.17 4.81 -24.17
C GLN A 79 -1.91 5.48 -22.82
N LEU A 80 -1.07 6.51 -22.80
CA LEU A 80 -0.71 7.23 -21.57
C LEU A 80 -1.93 7.91 -20.94
N ASP A 81 -2.77 8.54 -21.75
CA ASP A 81 -4.01 9.18 -21.31
C ASP A 81 -4.98 8.15 -20.72
N CYS A 82 -5.13 6.98 -21.37
CA CYS A 82 -5.94 5.88 -20.83
C CYS A 82 -5.40 5.39 -19.48
N LEU A 83 -4.09 5.17 -19.37
CA LEU A 83 -3.46 4.72 -18.13
C LEU A 83 -3.67 5.72 -17.00
N ALA A 84 -3.42 7.02 -17.24
CA ALA A 84 -3.63 8.07 -16.26
C ALA A 84 -5.10 8.09 -15.79
N ASN A 85 -6.05 8.09 -16.74
CA ASN A 85 -7.48 8.11 -16.43
C ASN A 85 -7.95 6.91 -15.60
N GLU A 86 -7.39 5.71 -15.82
CA GLU A 86 -7.76 4.54 -15.02
C GLU A 86 -7.08 4.52 -13.65
N LEU A 87 -5.83 4.99 -13.55
CA LEU A 87 -5.05 4.97 -12.31
C LEU A 87 -5.45 6.07 -11.31
N GLU A 88 -5.93 7.20 -11.80
CA GLU A 88 -6.34 8.33 -10.96
C GLU A 88 -7.73 8.15 -10.34
N LYS A 89 -8.49 7.12 -10.75
CA LYS A 89 -9.79 6.83 -10.15
C LYS A 89 -9.64 6.50 -8.66
N PRO A 90 -10.59 6.95 -7.81
CA PRO A 90 -10.64 6.50 -6.42
C PRO A 90 -10.65 4.97 -6.36
N GLU A 91 -9.84 4.41 -5.47
CA GLU A 91 -9.76 2.95 -5.27
C GLU A 91 -9.35 2.18 -6.55
N ALA A 92 -8.62 2.82 -7.48
CA ALA A 92 -8.16 2.17 -8.71
C ALA A 92 -7.33 0.91 -8.40
N LEU A 93 -6.37 1.02 -7.48
CA LEU A 93 -5.40 -0.04 -7.17
C LEU A 93 -5.70 -0.82 -5.89
N TYR A 94 -6.78 -0.51 -5.19
CA TYR A 94 -7.12 -1.18 -3.95
C TYR A 94 -8.63 -1.26 -3.75
N LYS A 95 -9.05 -2.11 -2.82
CA LYS A 95 -10.44 -2.21 -2.35
C LYS A 95 -10.42 -2.12 -0.83
N PRO A 96 -11.11 -1.14 -0.21
CA PRO A 96 -11.19 -1.06 1.24
C PRO A 96 -11.91 -2.29 1.81
N LEU A 97 -11.44 -2.77 2.95
CA LEU A 97 -12.09 -3.81 3.74
C LEU A 97 -12.74 -3.18 4.97
N ALA A 98 -13.93 -3.68 5.31
CA ALA A 98 -14.60 -3.25 6.54
C ALA A 98 -13.81 -3.75 7.76
N TRP A 99 -13.83 -2.95 8.85
CA TRP A 99 -13.23 -3.36 10.10
C TRP A 99 -13.86 -4.67 10.63
N PRO A 100 -13.07 -5.70 10.93
CA PRO A 100 -13.58 -7.00 11.36
C PRO A 100 -13.95 -6.99 12.86
N LYS A 101 -15.10 -6.39 13.18
CA LYS A 101 -15.62 -6.31 14.56
C LYS A 101 -15.74 -7.72 15.16
N GLY A 102 -15.13 -7.94 16.33
CA GLY A 102 -15.23 -9.18 17.10
C GLY A 102 -14.31 -10.33 16.65
N SER A 103 -13.63 -10.22 15.51
CA SER A 103 -12.65 -11.22 15.06
C SER A 103 -11.22 -10.68 14.92
N ALA A 104 -11.02 -9.38 15.17
CA ALA A 104 -9.69 -8.80 15.28
C ALA A 104 -9.02 -9.26 16.57
N PHE A 105 -7.84 -9.87 16.45
CA PHE A 105 -7.01 -10.28 17.58
C PHE A 105 -5.67 -9.57 17.49
N PHE A 106 -5.24 -8.97 18.60
CA PHE A 106 -4.00 -8.23 18.69
C PHE A 106 -3.08 -8.89 19.72
N THR A 107 -1.79 -8.88 19.42
CA THR A 107 -0.74 -9.27 20.35
C THR A 107 0.28 -8.14 20.47
N VAL A 108 0.92 -8.07 21.63
CA VAL A 108 2.06 -7.20 21.90
C VAL A 108 3.25 -8.07 22.29
N ALA A 109 4.42 -7.76 21.75
CA ALA A 109 5.65 -8.46 22.12
C ALA A 109 6.21 -7.87 23.43
N VAL A 110 6.28 -8.69 24.47
CA VAL A 110 6.91 -8.35 25.76
C VAL A 110 8.02 -9.37 26.03
N ASN A 111 9.26 -8.91 26.14
CA ASN A 111 10.44 -9.78 26.32
C ASN A 111 10.52 -10.90 25.26
N ASN A 112 10.31 -10.56 23.98
CA ASN A 112 10.29 -11.50 22.84
C ASN A 112 9.22 -12.61 22.95
N ARG A 113 8.15 -12.39 23.71
CA ARG A 113 6.98 -13.28 23.74
C ARG A 113 5.74 -12.49 23.40
N ASP A 114 4.95 -13.02 22.48
CA ASP A 114 3.65 -12.44 22.12
C ASP A 114 2.66 -12.67 23.25
N GLN A 115 2.09 -11.59 23.76
CA GLN A 115 1.01 -11.61 24.73
C GLN A 115 -0.26 -11.06 24.09
N PRO A 116 -1.42 -11.71 24.27
CA PRO A 116 -2.70 -11.14 23.86
C PRO A 116 -2.91 -9.75 24.45
N THR A 117 -3.44 -8.83 23.65
CA THR A 117 -3.82 -7.49 24.10
C THR A 117 -5.28 -7.20 23.74
N THR A 118 -5.84 -6.18 24.38
CA THR A 118 -7.19 -5.71 24.15
C THR A 118 -7.17 -4.50 23.21
N LEU A 119 -8.07 -4.52 22.22
CA LEU A 119 -8.34 -3.33 21.41
C LEU A 119 -9.19 -2.37 22.23
N GLU A 120 -8.64 -1.21 22.55
CA GLU A 120 -9.38 -0.16 23.28
C GLU A 120 -10.42 0.54 22.38
N SER A 121 -9.98 1.06 21.24
CA SER A 121 -10.86 1.73 20.29
C SER A 121 -10.31 1.68 18.86
N HIS A 122 -11.17 2.01 17.89
CA HIS A 122 -10.76 2.26 16.51
C HIS A 122 -11.51 3.46 15.97
N LYS A 123 -10.83 4.28 15.16
CA LYS A 123 -11.38 5.42 14.44
C LYS A 123 -10.78 5.45 13.03
N ARG A 124 -11.42 6.14 12.08
CA ARG A 124 -10.75 6.45 10.82
C ARG A 124 -9.65 7.46 11.11
N TRP A 125 -8.51 7.33 10.43
CA TRP A 125 -7.35 8.21 10.63
C TRP A 125 -7.71 9.70 10.56
N LYS A 126 -8.53 10.10 9.58
CA LYS A 126 -8.96 11.50 9.43
C LYS A 126 -9.72 12.05 10.65
N ASP A 127 -10.39 11.17 11.39
CA ASP A 127 -11.21 11.53 12.55
C ASP A 127 -10.39 11.52 13.85
N SER A 128 -9.15 10.99 13.83
CA SER A 128 -8.25 10.92 14.99
C SER A 128 -7.17 12.02 15.01
N LEU A 129 -7.09 12.88 14.00
CA LEU A 129 -6.04 13.92 13.89
C LEU A 129 -6.02 14.94 15.03
N ASN A 130 -7.08 15.02 15.84
CA ASN A 130 -7.17 15.89 17.01
C ASN A 130 -7.05 15.13 18.35
N ASP A 131 -6.83 13.81 18.31
CA ASP A 131 -6.67 13.01 19.52
C ASP A 131 -5.26 13.22 20.11
N GLU A 132 -5.16 13.21 21.44
CA GLU A 132 -3.87 13.37 22.12
C GLU A 132 -2.90 12.25 21.74
N GLY A 133 -1.69 12.62 21.30
CA GLY A 133 -0.65 11.67 20.89
C GLY A 133 -0.78 11.17 19.45
N VAL A 134 -1.81 11.60 18.71
CA VAL A 134 -1.99 11.28 17.29
C VAL A 134 -1.57 12.49 16.45
N GLY A 135 -0.50 12.31 15.66
CA GLY A 135 0.00 13.34 14.76
C GLY A 135 0.71 12.73 13.56
N THR A 136 0.83 13.51 12.50
CA THR A 136 1.52 13.12 11.27
C THR A 136 2.95 13.63 11.30
N ALA A 137 3.90 12.74 10.98
CA ALA A 137 5.28 13.12 10.75
C ALA A 137 5.49 13.46 9.28
N TRP A 138 5.80 14.73 8.99
CA TRP A 138 6.02 15.24 7.65
C TRP A 138 7.50 15.39 7.34
N LEU A 139 7.91 14.95 6.16
CA LEU A 139 9.20 15.27 5.57
C LEU A 139 8.95 16.13 4.32
N ILE A 140 9.36 17.39 4.37
CA ILE A 140 9.26 18.31 3.23
C ILE A 140 10.64 18.38 2.58
N LEU A 141 10.73 17.94 1.33
CA LEU A 141 11.94 18.03 0.52
C LEU A 141 11.78 19.21 -0.45
N VAL A 142 12.66 20.20 -0.33
CA VAL A 142 12.68 21.38 -1.19
C VAL A 142 13.89 21.30 -2.11
N ASP A 143 13.63 21.33 -3.42
CA ASP A 143 14.68 21.46 -4.43
C ASP A 143 15.33 22.85 -4.30
N ALA A 144 16.63 22.87 -4.05
CA ALA A 144 17.45 24.07 -3.97
C ALA A 144 18.56 24.11 -5.03
N ALA A 145 18.44 23.31 -6.09
CA ALA A 145 19.33 23.34 -7.25
C ALA A 145 19.41 24.73 -7.89
N ALA A 146 20.54 25.04 -8.52
CA ALA A 146 20.72 26.33 -9.19
C ALA A 146 19.67 26.56 -10.30
N SER A 147 19.18 25.47 -10.91
CA SER A 147 18.11 25.46 -11.91
C SER A 147 16.76 25.96 -11.40
N MET A 148 16.53 25.95 -10.08
CA MET A 148 15.30 26.48 -9.48
C MET A 148 15.20 28.01 -9.60
N GLY A 149 16.33 28.72 -9.62
CA GLY A 149 16.39 30.17 -9.80
C GLY A 149 15.36 30.92 -8.94
N SER A 150 14.48 31.70 -9.58
CA SER A 150 13.44 32.50 -8.91
C SER A 150 12.28 31.68 -8.31
N ARG A 151 12.21 30.37 -8.56
CA ARG A 151 11.14 29.47 -8.07
C ARG A 151 11.42 28.93 -6.66
N LEU A 152 12.68 28.96 -6.21
CA LEU A 152 13.04 28.50 -4.86
C LEU A 152 12.27 29.26 -3.75
N PRO A 153 12.19 30.61 -3.76
CA PRO A 153 11.36 31.34 -2.79
C PRO A 153 9.88 30.95 -2.81
N GLU A 154 9.35 30.58 -3.96
CA GLU A 154 7.97 30.10 -4.07
C GLU A 154 7.80 28.73 -3.41
N ALA A 155 8.71 27.80 -3.66
CA ALA A 155 8.71 26.48 -3.01
C ALA A 155 8.82 26.60 -1.48
N GLN A 156 9.68 27.51 -0.98
CA GLN A 156 9.78 27.84 0.44
C GLN A 156 8.48 28.41 1.00
N ARG A 157 7.81 29.31 0.26
CA ARG A 157 6.53 29.88 0.68
C ARG A 157 5.44 28.80 0.78
N VAL A 158 5.37 27.87 -0.17
CA VAL A 158 4.42 26.74 -0.12
C VAL A 158 4.71 25.86 1.09
N ALA A 159 5.98 25.52 1.33
CA ALA A 159 6.38 24.76 2.51
C ALA A 159 5.97 25.47 3.81
N ASN A 160 6.19 26.78 3.91
CA ASN A 160 5.81 27.57 5.08
C ASN A 160 4.29 27.64 5.28
N GLN A 161 3.51 27.78 4.19
CA GLN A 161 2.05 27.75 4.28
C GLN A 161 1.52 26.39 4.73
N PHE A 162 2.15 25.31 4.24
CA PHE A 162 1.83 23.97 4.67
C PHE A 162 2.11 23.79 6.16
N ILE A 163 3.30 24.21 6.64
CA ILE A 163 3.67 24.17 8.06
C ILE A 163 2.70 24.98 8.92
N ALA A 164 2.30 26.16 8.46
CA ALA A 164 1.34 27.01 9.18
C ALA A 164 -0.06 26.38 9.30
N SER A 165 -0.41 25.43 8.43
CA SER A 165 -1.69 24.71 8.48
C SER A 165 -1.66 23.45 9.35
N MET A 166 -0.48 23.06 9.87
CA MET A 166 -0.31 21.84 10.64
C MET A 166 -1.00 21.90 12.01
N SER A 167 -1.44 20.75 12.52
CA SER A 167 -2.02 20.63 13.85
C SER A 167 -0.94 20.62 14.93
N LYS A 168 -1.34 20.85 16.20
CA LYS A 168 -0.44 20.88 17.36
C LYS A 168 0.33 19.55 17.57
N HIS A 169 -0.20 18.44 17.09
CA HIS A 169 0.38 17.11 17.28
C HIS A 169 1.28 16.67 16.14
N ASP A 170 1.27 17.39 15.01
CA ASP A 170 2.13 17.07 13.88
C ASP A 170 3.58 17.49 14.14
N ILE A 171 4.51 16.78 13.50
CA ILE A 171 5.94 17.12 13.49
C ILE A 171 6.41 17.26 12.04
N VAL A 172 7.36 18.16 11.79
CA VAL A 172 7.89 18.40 10.45
C VAL A 172 9.40 18.47 10.46
N ASN A 173 10.02 17.88 9.44
CA ASN A 173 11.40 18.14 9.08
C ASN A 173 11.43 18.70 7.65
N VAL A 174 12.15 19.79 7.44
CA VAL A 174 12.34 20.42 6.13
C VAL A 174 13.79 20.23 5.72
N MET A 175 14.00 19.57 4.58
CA MET A 175 15.33 19.35 4.02
C MET A 175 15.43 19.99 2.65
N TYR A 176 16.55 20.65 2.40
CA TYR A 176 16.89 21.16 1.09
C TYR A 176 17.86 20.19 0.44
N PHE A 177 17.58 19.81 -0.81
CA PHE A 177 18.54 19.07 -1.62
C PHE A 177 19.08 20.00 -2.71
N ASN A 178 20.39 19.96 -2.94
CA ASN A 178 21.08 20.82 -3.89
C ASN A 178 22.09 19.99 -4.71
N ASP A 179 22.60 20.58 -5.78
CA ASP A 179 23.52 19.98 -6.75
C ASP A 179 24.91 19.66 -6.16
N THR A 180 25.20 20.12 -4.95
CA THR A 180 26.43 19.77 -4.23
C THR A 180 26.24 18.44 -3.49
N ALA A 181 26.83 17.38 -4.05
CA ALA A 181 27.08 16.15 -3.31
C ALA A 181 27.91 16.46 -2.05
N VAL A 182 27.49 15.92 -0.90
CA VAL A 182 28.32 15.84 0.31
C VAL A 182 29.18 14.58 0.20
#